data_AF-A0A3A8R0E8-F1
#
_entry.id   AF-A0A3A8R0E8-F1
#
_cell.length_a   1.000
_cell.length_b   1.000
_cell.length_c   1.000
_cell.angle_alpha   90.00
_cell.angle_beta   90.00
_cell.angle_gamma   90.00
#
_symmetry.space_group_name_H-M   'P 1'
#
loop_
_entity.id
_entity.type
_entity.pdbx_description
1 polymer ?
#
loop_
_entity_poly.entity_id
_entity_poly.type
_entity_poly.pdbx_seq_one_letter_code
_entity_poly.pdbx_strand_id
1 'polypeptide(L)'
;MDVHYTWIGPPPADRNRDINGAKALATRCAGQSVKIYFWCLDAQVATYERDFAAHKNVTVRGMQAFLKTAGTKSYRWYYWYQESDDWAVAAMKDILDWGLANGTPTSYRAFVKDAWSLFLMYTWGGYVLDAGVGPHGGGTFALPEPTAFMAPSLTRDDALSIRRFQFSRLAGWQAQGDVTLNDSRADEVCEAMHYGAADDGEAEMCPQLEVWMLGSPRYAKGAWAALKQYCVVWKEMQQNNELVSATAPQVFRYLIAGSVYNGLTRTQKGAVQAPHGSFWYCTDNKDGTVDVPTLKLRKTYHGSSAH
;
A
#
# COMPACT_ATOMS: atom_id res chain seq x y z
N MET A 1 -1.11 15.28 -10.66
CA MET A 1 -0.98 14.47 -9.45
C MET A 1 -2.28 13.73 -9.17
N ASP A 2 -2.15 12.43 -8.94
CA ASP A 2 -3.27 11.54 -8.62
C ASP A 2 -3.22 11.16 -7.13
N VAL A 3 -4.38 11.08 -6.50
CA VAL A 3 -4.54 10.66 -5.10
C VAL A 3 -5.55 9.53 -5.04
N HIS A 4 -5.21 8.44 -4.39
CA HIS A 4 -5.98 7.21 -4.38
C HIS A 4 -6.42 6.86 -2.96
N TYR A 5 -7.72 6.85 -2.73
CA TYR A 5 -8.35 6.26 -1.55
C TYR A 5 -8.88 4.88 -1.90
N THR A 6 -8.86 3.97 -0.93
CA THR A 6 -9.28 2.59 -1.16
C THR A 6 -10.21 2.08 -0.05
N TRP A 7 -11.32 1.46 -0.44
CA TRP A 7 -12.22 0.72 0.44
C TRP A 7 -12.59 -0.64 -0.14
N ILE A 8 -12.13 -1.73 0.51
CA ILE A 8 -12.39 -3.11 0.07
C ILE A 8 -13.33 -3.80 1.05
N GLY A 9 -14.62 -3.51 0.92
CA GLY A 9 -15.66 -4.08 1.77
C GLY A 9 -17.04 -3.54 1.43
N PRO A 10 -18.11 -4.07 2.05
CA PRO A 10 -19.39 -3.39 2.04
C PRO A 10 -19.25 -2.01 2.71
N PRO A 11 -20.09 -1.02 2.36
CA PRO A 11 -20.13 0.24 3.06
C PRO A 11 -20.41 0.01 4.55
N PRO A 12 -19.63 0.62 5.46
CA PRO A 12 -19.87 0.46 6.89
C PRO A 12 -21.12 1.21 7.31
N ALA A 13 -21.67 0.86 8.49
CA ALA A 13 -22.85 1.52 9.04
C ALA A 13 -22.62 3.04 9.22
N ASP A 14 -21.45 3.41 9.76
CA ASP A 14 -20.98 4.80 9.79
C ASP A 14 -20.04 5.07 8.62
N ARG A 15 -20.64 5.17 7.43
CA ARG A 15 -19.94 5.46 6.17
C ARG A 15 -19.15 6.76 6.15
N ASN A 16 -19.48 7.71 7.03
CA ASN A 16 -18.81 9.01 7.06
C ASN A 16 -17.36 8.87 7.54
N ARG A 17 -17.05 7.93 8.43
CA ARG A 17 -15.68 7.72 8.94
C ARG A 17 -14.68 7.47 7.82
N ASP A 18 -15.07 6.73 6.79
CA ASP A 18 -14.15 6.26 5.76
C ASP A 18 -14.13 7.12 4.49
N ILE A 19 -15.08 8.04 4.33
CA ILE A 19 -15.15 8.96 3.18
C ILE A 19 -14.85 10.41 3.55
N ASN A 20 -14.91 10.78 4.83
CA ASN A 20 -14.71 12.17 5.26
C ASN A 20 -13.30 12.69 4.93
N GLY A 21 -12.27 11.86 5.08
CA GLY A 21 -10.90 12.24 4.68
C GLY A 21 -10.82 12.61 3.20
N ALA A 22 -11.36 11.75 2.33
CA ALA A 22 -11.43 11.98 0.89
C ALA A 22 -12.28 13.20 0.52
N LYS A 23 -13.45 13.39 1.15
CA LYS A 23 -14.32 14.57 0.93
C LYS A 23 -13.63 15.86 1.35
N ALA A 24 -12.99 15.86 2.51
CA ALA A 24 -12.26 17.03 3.01
C ALA A 24 -11.10 17.39 2.08
N LEU A 25 -10.34 16.39 1.61
CA LEU A 25 -9.28 16.61 0.62
C LEU A 25 -9.84 17.14 -0.70
N ALA A 26 -10.94 16.56 -1.19
CA ALA A 26 -11.59 16.99 -2.42
C ALA A 26 -12.02 18.46 -2.38
N THR A 27 -12.64 18.89 -1.28
CA THR A 27 -12.98 20.30 -1.04
C THR A 27 -11.73 21.17 -0.97
N ARG A 28 -10.69 20.71 -0.27
CA ARG A 28 -9.45 21.47 -0.08
C ARG A 28 -8.68 21.68 -1.39
N CYS A 29 -8.75 20.71 -2.29
CA CYS A 29 -8.12 20.72 -3.60
C CYS A 29 -9.03 21.22 -4.72
N ALA A 30 -10.21 21.77 -4.41
CA ALA A 30 -11.12 22.29 -5.43
C ALA A 30 -10.42 23.39 -6.27
N GLY A 31 -10.45 23.23 -7.59
CA GLY A 31 -9.76 24.13 -8.53
C GLY A 31 -8.26 23.86 -8.72
N GLN A 32 -7.69 22.87 -8.03
CA GLN A 32 -6.31 22.43 -8.25
C GLN A 32 -6.24 21.28 -9.28
N SER A 33 -5.07 21.04 -9.87
CA SER A 33 -4.81 19.91 -10.77
C SER A 33 -4.58 18.59 -10.02
N VAL A 34 -5.40 18.32 -8.99
CA VAL A 34 -5.39 17.10 -8.19
C VAL A 34 -6.59 16.24 -8.58
N LYS A 35 -6.34 15.02 -9.05
CA LYS A 35 -7.39 14.04 -9.36
C LYS A 35 -7.48 13.04 -8.23
N ILE A 36 -8.66 12.91 -7.63
CA ILE A 36 -8.89 11.98 -6.54
C ILE A 36 -9.64 10.77 -7.08
N TYR A 37 -9.14 9.59 -6.78
CA TYR A 37 -9.74 8.30 -7.12
C TYR A 37 -10.18 7.61 -5.85
N PHE A 38 -11.44 7.18 -5.79
CA PHE A 38 -11.95 6.35 -4.71
C PHE A 38 -12.20 4.95 -5.26
N TRP A 39 -11.33 4.02 -4.89
CA TRP A 39 -11.37 2.63 -5.34
C TRP A 39 -12.23 1.79 -4.41
N CYS A 40 -13.18 1.07 -4.99
CA CYS A 40 -14.05 0.15 -4.27
C CYS A 40 -14.34 -1.10 -5.09
N LEU A 41 -15.05 -2.06 -4.49
CA LEU A 41 -15.60 -3.18 -5.25
C LEU A 41 -16.66 -2.68 -6.23
N ASP A 42 -16.78 -3.30 -7.41
CA ASP A 42 -17.70 -2.92 -8.48
C ASP A 42 -19.14 -2.75 -7.98
N ALA A 43 -19.59 -3.68 -7.12
CA ALA A 43 -20.93 -3.65 -6.52
C ALA A 43 -21.22 -2.40 -5.69
N GLN A 44 -20.19 -1.66 -5.26
CA GLN A 44 -20.32 -0.48 -4.39
C GLN A 44 -20.12 0.84 -5.12
N VAL A 45 -19.79 0.83 -6.42
CA VAL A 45 -19.47 2.03 -7.20
C VAL A 45 -20.63 3.04 -7.15
N ALA A 46 -21.84 2.62 -7.52
CA ALA A 46 -23.01 3.52 -7.53
C ALA A 46 -23.34 4.10 -6.14
N THR A 47 -22.99 3.39 -5.07
CA THR A 47 -23.19 3.88 -3.70
C THR A 47 -22.19 4.98 -3.35
N TYR A 48 -20.92 4.81 -3.68
CA TYR A 48 -19.90 5.83 -3.43
C TYR A 48 -19.99 6.99 -4.42
N GLU A 49 -20.43 6.80 -5.66
CA GLU A 49 -20.69 7.90 -6.61
C GLU A 49 -21.72 8.88 -6.05
N ARG A 50 -22.79 8.36 -5.42
CA ARG A 50 -23.78 9.20 -4.72
C ARG A 50 -23.16 9.97 -3.55
N ASP A 51 -22.23 9.36 -2.81
CA ASP A 51 -21.56 10.02 -1.70
C ASP A 51 -20.65 11.17 -2.13
N PHE A 52 -20.01 11.01 -3.28
CA PHE A 52 -19.08 11.99 -3.85
C PHE A 52 -19.73 12.91 -4.89
N ALA A 53 -21.05 12.88 -5.07
CA ALA A 53 -21.76 13.65 -6.11
C ALA A 53 -21.48 15.17 -6.05
N ALA A 54 -21.23 15.71 -4.85
CA ALA A 54 -20.87 17.12 -4.66
C ALA A 54 -19.40 17.46 -5.00
N HIS A 55 -18.54 16.46 -5.20
CA HIS A 55 -17.09 16.59 -5.35
C HIS A 55 -16.65 16.17 -6.76
N LYS A 56 -16.71 17.11 -7.72
CA LYS A 56 -16.43 16.86 -9.15
C LYS A 56 -15.00 16.39 -9.46
N ASN A 57 -14.05 16.58 -8.55
CA ASN A 57 -12.67 16.11 -8.66
C ASN A 57 -12.44 14.70 -8.10
N VAL A 58 -13.49 14.03 -7.62
CA VAL A 58 -13.45 12.63 -7.19
C VAL A 58 -14.04 11.74 -8.27
N THR A 59 -13.29 10.71 -8.67
CA THR A 59 -13.75 9.63 -9.56
C THR A 59 -13.81 8.34 -8.77
N VAL A 60 -15.00 7.76 -8.65
CA VAL A 60 -15.18 6.43 -8.05
C VAL A 60 -14.88 5.35 -9.09
N ARG A 61 -14.15 4.31 -8.70
CA ARG A 61 -13.76 3.23 -9.62
C ARG A 61 -13.91 1.85 -8.98
N GLY A 62 -14.52 0.95 -9.74
CA GLY A 62 -14.60 -0.47 -9.44
C GLY A 62 -13.27 -1.19 -9.74
N MET A 63 -12.73 -1.91 -8.76
CA MET A 63 -11.46 -2.64 -8.90
C MET A 63 -11.56 -3.79 -9.90
N GLN A 64 -12.65 -4.55 -9.90
CA GLN A 64 -12.79 -5.72 -10.78
C GLN A 64 -12.93 -5.28 -12.24
N ALA A 65 -13.78 -4.29 -12.50
CA ALA A 65 -13.91 -3.67 -13.81
C ALA A 65 -12.57 -3.08 -14.29
N PHE A 66 -11.85 -2.38 -13.41
CA PHE A 66 -10.56 -1.81 -13.74
C PHE A 66 -9.54 -2.88 -14.12
N LEU A 67 -9.36 -3.93 -13.31
CA LEU A 67 -8.39 -4.99 -13.60
C LEU A 67 -8.76 -5.77 -14.86
N LYS A 68 -10.06 -5.95 -15.14
CA LYS A 68 -10.51 -6.54 -16.42
C LYS A 68 -10.07 -5.69 -17.60
N THR A 69 -10.24 -4.37 -17.54
CA THR A 69 -9.80 -3.45 -18.59
C THR A 69 -8.27 -3.40 -18.70
N ALA A 70 -7.56 -3.32 -17.58
CA ALA A 70 -6.10 -3.35 -17.50
C ALA A 70 -5.50 -4.68 -17.98
N GLY A 71 -6.29 -5.76 -17.96
CA GLY A 71 -5.96 -7.04 -18.56
C GLY A 71 -5.84 -7.02 -20.09
N THR A 72 -6.31 -5.97 -20.76
CA THR A 72 -6.23 -5.85 -22.22
C THR A 72 -4.90 -5.24 -22.68
N LYS A 73 -4.31 -5.81 -23.74
CA LYS A 73 -3.07 -5.29 -24.33
C LYS A 73 -3.19 -3.82 -24.77
N SER A 74 -4.36 -3.42 -25.28
CA SER A 74 -4.61 -2.05 -25.75
C SER A 74 -4.62 -1.03 -24.61
N TYR A 75 -5.27 -1.35 -23.49
CA TYR A 75 -5.25 -0.46 -22.32
C TYR A 75 -3.83 -0.30 -21.81
N ARG A 76 -3.10 -1.43 -21.68
CA ARG A 76 -1.70 -1.38 -21.26
C ARG A 76 -0.90 -0.56 -22.23
N TRP A 77 -0.82 -0.90 -23.52
CA TRP A 77 -0.04 -0.14 -24.49
C TRP A 77 -0.32 1.38 -24.52
N TYR A 78 -1.58 1.80 -24.32
CA TYR A 78 -1.94 3.22 -24.33
C TYR A 78 -1.56 3.94 -23.03
N TYR A 79 -1.79 3.32 -21.88
CA TYR A 79 -1.59 3.97 -20.60
C TYR A 79 -0.24 3.64 -19.98
N TRP A 80 0.28 2.43 -20.20
CA TRP A 80 1.32 1.70 -19.48
C TRP A 80 2.38 1.05 -20.41
N TYR A 81 3.66 1.11 -20.02
CA TYR A 81 4.76 0.86 -20.97
C TYR A 81 5.80 -0.19 -20.51
N GLN A 82 5.65 -0.82 -19.34
CA GLN A 82 6.66 -1.73 -18.81
C GLN A 82 6.21 -3.20 -18.90
N GLU A 83 7.12 -4.11 -19.29
CA GLU A 83 6.81 -5.55 -19.41
C GLU A 83 6.36 -6.18 -18.08
N SER A 84 6.79 -5.60 -16.95
CA SER A 84 6.36 -6.00 -15.60
C SER A 84 4.88 -5.69 -15.29
N ASP A 85 4.20 -4.90 -16.13
CA ASP A 85 2.79 -4.53 -15.93
C ASP A 85 1.84 -5.73 -16.11
N ASP A 86 2.14 -6.64 -17.05
CA ASP A 86 1.36 -7.87 -17.27
C ASP A 86 1.36 -8.74 -16.02
N TRP A 87 2.54 -8.88 -15.39
CA TRP A 87 2.69 -9.61 -14.14
C TRP A 87 1.96 -8.91 -12.99
N ALA A 88 2.10 -7.58 -12.86
CA ALA A 88 1.46 -6.81 -11.79
C ALA A 88 -0.07 -6.94 -11.83
N VAL A 89 -0.66 -6.84 -13.03
CA VAL A 89 -2.11 -7.00 -13.22
C VAL A 89 -2.54 -8.43 -12.90
N ALA A 90 -1.80 -9.43 -13.37
CA ALA A 90 -2.14 -10.83 -13.10
C ALA A 90 -2.07 -11.14 -11.60
N ALA A 91 -1.01 -10.70 -10.92
CA ALA A 91 -0.84 -10.88 -9.47
C ALA A 91 -1.95 -10.16 -8.69
N MET A 92 -2.24 -8.90 -9.01
CA MET A 92 -3.30 -8.15 -8.34
C MET A 92 -4.69 -8.74 -8.58
N LYS A 93 -4.94 -9.26 -9.79
CA LYS A 93 -6.19 -9.97 -10.11
C LYS A 93 -6.35 -11.23 -9.27
N ASP A 94 -5.31 -12.04 -9.17
CA ASP A 94 -5.33 -13.27 -8.37
C ASP A 94 -5.59 -12.98 -6.88
N ILE A 95 -4.89 -12.01 -6.31
CA ILE A 95 -5.07 -11.56 -4.92
C ILE A 95 -6.49 -11.03 -4.68
N LEU A 96 -7.03 -10.21 -5.59
CA LEU A 96 -8.38 -9.66 -5.46
C LEU A 96 -9.43 -10.77 -5.58
N ASP A 97 -9.31 -11.66 -6.56
CA ASP A 97 -10.24 -12.77 -6.76
C ASP A 97 -10.25 -13.70 -5.51
N TRP A 98 -9.09 -13.97 -4.92
CA TRP A 98 -8.99 -14.69 -3.65
C TRP A 98 -9.69 -13.94 -2.50
N GLY A 99 -9.46 -12.63 -2.37
CA GLY A 99 -10.08 -11.78 -1.35
C GLY A 99 -11.61 -11.71 -1.40
N LEU A 100 -12.18 -12.04 -2.55
CA LEU A 100 -13.60 -12.03 -2.82
C LEU A 100 -14.24 -13.42 -2.81
N ALA A 101 -13.45 -14.49 -2.70
CA ALA A 101 -13.96 -15.85 -2.63
C ALA A 101 -14.83 -16.07 -1.39
N ASN A 102 -15.89 -16.88 -1.51
CA ASN A 102 -16.87 -17.12 -0.44
C ASN A 102 -16.26 -17.71 0.85
N GLY A 103 -15.09 -18.35 0.77
CA GLY A 103 -14.37 -18.91 1.92
C GLY A 103 -13.44 -17.93 2.64
N THR A 104 -13.23 -16.74 2.08
CA THR A 104 -12.25 -15.77 2.61
C THR A 104 -12.93 -14.84 3.62
N PRO A 105 -12.45 -14.75 4.88
CA PRO A 105 -13.05 -13.85 5.86
C PRO A 105 -12.92 -12.39 5.40
N THR A 106 -13.99 -11.59 5.58
CA THR A 106 -14.02 -10.20 5.11
C THR A 106 -12.92 -9.33 5.76
N SER A 107 -12.47 -9.66 6.98
CA SER A 107 -11.37 -8.98 7.66
C SER A 107 -10.04 -9.07 6.90
N TYR A 108 -9.83 -10.11 6.09
CA TYR A 108 -8.59 -10.31 5.32
C TYR A 108 -8.52 -9.42 4.07
N ARG A 109 -9.62 -8.73 3.72
CA ARG A 109 -9.61 -7.73 2.63
C ARG A 109 -8.73 -6.53 2.94
N ALA A 110 -8.39 -6.30 4.21
CA ALA A 110 -7.36 -5.32 4.57
C ALA A 110 -6.01 -5.66 3.91
N PHE A 111 -5.63 -6.94 3.84
CA PHE A 111 -4.36 -7.37 3.23
C PHE A 111 -4.38 -7.31 1.70
N VAL A 112 -5.56 -7.45 1.10
CA VAL A 112 -5.78 -7.18 -0.33
C VAL A 112 -5.61 -5.69 -0.63
N LYS A 113 -6.04 -4.82 0.30
CA LYS A 113 -5.87 -3.36 0.20
C LYS A 113 -4.41 -2.96 0.15
N ASP A 114 -3.56 -3.68 0.89
CA ASP A 114 -2.11 -3.41 0.91
C ASP A 114 -1.47 -3.72 -0.46
N ALA A 115 -1.77 -4.89 -1.04
CA ALA A 115 -1.36 -5.22 -2.41
C ALA A 115 -1.89 -4.19 -3.42
N TRP A 116 -3.17 -3.80 -3.31
CA TRP A 116 -3.78 -2.81 -4.18
C TRP A 116 -3.09 -1.44 -4.10
N SER A 117 -2.72 -1.02 -2.89
CA SER A 117 -2.01 0.22 -2.64
C SER A 117 -0.64 0.22 -3.33
N LEU A 118 0.14 -0.85 -3.17
CA LEU A 118 1.43 -1.00 -3.84
C LEU A 118 1.29 -1.07 -5.37
N PHE A 119 0.24 -1.73 -5.86
CA PHE A 119 -0.08 -1.82 -7.27
C PHE A 119 -0.35 -0.44 -7.88
N LEU A 120 -1.14 0.41 -7.20
CA LEU A 120 -1.39 1.79 -7.63
C LEU A 120 -0.11 2.64 -7.57
N MET A 121 0.69 2.51 -6.51
CA MET A 121 1.97 3.22 -6.40
C MET A 121 2.92 2.91 -7.54
N TYR A 122 2.96 1.65 -7.99
CA TYR A 122 3.76 1.26 -9.13
C TYR A 122 3.16 1.74 -10.47
N THR A 123 1.88 1.47 -10.72
CA THR A 123 1.28 1.63 -12.06
C THR A 123 0.79 3.04 -12.36
N TRP A 124 0.30 3.78 -11.36
CA TRP A 124 -0.21 5.15 -11.50
C TRP A 124 0.73 6.19 -10.88
N GLY A 125 1.37 5.85 -9.75
CA GLY A 125 2.13 6.81 -8.96
C GLY A 125 1.22 7.74 -8.15
N GLY A 126 1.70 8.93 -7.80
CA GLY A 126 0.97 9.86 -6.95
C GLY A 126 0.93 9.39 -5.49
N TYR A 127 -0.23 9.53 -4.83
CA TYR A 127 -0.40 9.17 -3.42
C TYR A 127 -1.48 8.11 -3.22
N VAL A 128 -1.23 7.16 -2.32
CA VAL A 128 -2.28 6.33 -1.74
C VAL A 128 -2.49 6.78 -0.31
N LEU A 129 -3.76 6.99 0.05
CA LEU A 129 -4.19 7.44 1.36
C LEU A 129 -5.24 6.47 1.91
N ASP A 130 -5.10 6.11 3.17
CA ASP A 130 -6.18 5.47 3.91
C ASP A 130 -7.42 6.36 4.00
N ALA A 131 -8.59 5.72 4.08
CA ALA A 131 -9.89 6.37 4.24
C ALA A 131 -9.93 7.45 5.35
N GLY A 132 -9.28 7.19 6.48
CA GLY A 132 -9.17 8.13 7.62
C GLY A 132 -8.09 9.21 7.50
N VAL A 133 -7.50 9.40 6.31
CA VAL A 133 -6.48 10.43 6.07
C VAL A 133 -7.12 11.63 5.36
N GLY A 134 -6.92 12.82 5.90
CA GLY A 134 -7.44 14.06 5.33
C GLY A 134 -6.49 15.24 5.53
N PRO A 135 -6.79 16.40 4.93
CA PRO A 135 -6.02 17.61 5.15
C PRO A 135 -6.15 18.09 6.61
N HIS A 136 -5.08 18.62 7.18
CA HIS A 136 -5.13 19.34 8.46
C HIS A 136 -4.50 20.73 8.35
N GLY A 137 -4.78 21.57 9.35
CA GLY A 137 -4.27 22.93 9.44
C GLY A 137 -4.88 23.91 8.42
N GLY A 138 -4.59 25.20 8.65
CA GLY A 138 -5.04 26.31 7.81
C GLY A 138 -4.09 26.66 6.65
N GLY A 139 -4.43 27.74 5.94
CA GLY A 139 -3.58 28.34 4.89
C GLY A 139 -3.68 27.64 3.53
N THR A 140 -2.72 27.88 2.64
CA THR A 140 -2.66 27.22 1.33
C THR A 140 -2.31 25.74 1.48
N PHE A 141 -3.09 24.87 0.84
CA PHE A 141 -2.82 23.44 0.75
C PHE A 141 -2.26 23.13 -0.63
N ALA A 142 -1.12 22.45 -0.66
CA ALA A 142 -0.52 21.93 -1.87
C ALA A 142 0.03 20.55 -1.55
N LEU A 143 -0.29 19.59 -2.39
CA LEU A 143 0.29 18.26 -2.33
C LEU A 143 1.24 18.15 -3.54
N PRO A 144 2.56 18.08 -3.34
CA PRO A 144 3.54 18.07 -4.42
C PRO A 144 3.57 16.71 -5.11
N GLU A 145 3.97 16.63 -6.38
CA GLU A 145 4.20 15.33 -7.01
C GLU A 145 5.37 14.60 -6.30
N PRO A 146 5.24 13.32 -5.92
CA PRO A 146 6.34 12.59 -5.28
C PRO A 146 7.52 12.43 -6.23
N THR A 147 8.75 12.61 -5.73
CA THR A 147 10.00 12.45 -6.50
C THR A 147 10.69 11.11 -6.25
N ALA A 148 10.26 10.37 -5.22
CA ALA A 148 10.72 9.05 -4.86
C ALA A 148 9.57 8.22 -4.24
N PHE A 149 9.78 6.91 -4.09
CA PHE A 149 8.87 6.09 -3.28
C PHE A 149 9.06 6.47 -1.81
N MET A 150 7.98 6.84 -1.13
CA MET A 150 8.01 7.44 0.20
C MET A 150 6.89 6.88 1.09
N ALA A 151 7.19 6.81 2.39
CA ALA A 151 6.27 6.39 3.44
C ALA A 151 6.40 7.28 4.69
N PRO A 152 5.34 7.43 5.50
CA PRO A 152 5.43 8.09 6.79
C PRO A 152 6.26 7.26 7.78
N SER A 153 6.94 7.96 8.70
CA SER A 153 7.61 7.35 9.84
C SER A 153 7.30 8.09 11.14
N LEU A 154 6.95 7.33 12.18
CA LEU A 154 6.63 7.86 13.51
C LEU A 154 7.86 8.28 14.31
N THR A 155 9.02 7.71 14.01
CA THR A 155 10.27 8.02 14.69
C THR A 155 11.28 8.59 13.69
N ARG A 156 12.19 9.44 14.18
CA ARG A 156 13.38 9.84 13.40
C ARG A 156 14.53 8.86 13.61
N ASP A 157 14.59 8.31 14.83
CA ASP A 157 15.55 7.32 15.23
C ASP A 157 15.07 5.91 14.83
N ASP A 158 16.01 5.00 14.69
CA ASP A 158 15.69 3.62 14.37
C ASP A 158 14.96 2.94 15.53
N ALA A 159 13.80 2.34 15.23
CA ALA A 159 12.87 1.77 16.22
C ALA A 159 12.32 0.39 15.81
N LEU A 160 12.58 -0.07 14.59
CA LEU A 160 12.19 -1.39 14.09
C LEU A 160 13.43 -2.17 13.66
N SER A 161 13.56 -3.40 14.15
CA SER A 161 14.52 -4.36 13.62
C SER A 161 13.93 -5.07 12.41
N ILE A 162 14.69 -5.09 11.33
CA ILE A 162 14.32 -5.63 10.03
C ILE A 162 15.42 -6.59 9.60
N ARG A 163 15.07 -7.78 9.12
CA ARG A 163 16.04 -8.76 8.62
C ARG A 163 15.87 -8.93 7.11
N ARG A 164 16.98 -8.89 6.37
CA ARG A 164 17.01 -9.15 4.92
C ARG A 164 17.47 -10.57 4.66
N PHE A 165 16.70 -11.28 3.84
CA PHE A 165 16.96 -12.67 3.48
C PHE A 165 17.10 -12.81 1.99
N GLN A 166 18.06 -13.64 1.57
CA GLN A 166 18.12 -14.11 0.20
C GLN A 166 17.36 -15.41 0.05
N PHE A 167 16.13 -15.32 -0.47
CA PHE A 167 15.39 -16.53 -0.82
C PHE A 167 15.86 -17.02 -2.18
N SER A 168 16.63 -18.11 -2.23
CA SER A 168 17.18 -18.69 -3.47
C SER A 168 16.11 -19.00 -4.54
N ARG A 169 14.87 -19.34 -4.14
CA ARG A 169 13.73 -19.52 -5.07
C ARG A 169 13.10 -18.21 -5.55
N LEU A 170 13.17 -17.13 -4.76
CA LEU A 170 12.81 -15.77 -5.19
C LEU A 170 13.92 -15.11 -6.02
N ALA A 171 15.18 -15.50 -5.78
CA ALA A 171 16.34 -15.10 -6.55
C ALA A 171 16.27 -15.63 -7.99
N GLY A 172 15.63 -16.78 -8.22
CA GLY A 172 15.34 -17.35 -9.53
C GLY A 172 14.44 -16.47 -10.42
N TRP A 173 13.71 -15.50 -9.85
CA TRP A 173 12.95 -14.50 -10.60
C TRP A 173 13.71 -13.17 -10.67
N GLN A 174 14.76 -13.18 -11.51
CA GLN A 174 15.56 -12.04 -11.99
C GLN A 174 16.60 -11.40 -11.05
N ALA A 175 17.23 -12.14 -10.12
CA ALA A 175 18.37 -11.64 -9.35
C ALA A 175 18.12 -10.37 -8.49
N GLN A 176 16.88 -10.14 -8.07
CA GLN A 176 16.47 -9.03 -7.17
C GLN A 176 16.14 -9.55 -5.75
N GLY A 177 16.76 -10.67 -5.36
CA GLY A 177 16.29 -11.65 -4.40
C GLY A 177 16.35 -11.32 -2.91
N ASP A 178 16.23 -10.06 -2.50
CA ASP A 178 16.17 -9.72 -1.07
C ASP A 178 14.71 -9.57 -0.64
N VAL A 179 14.28 -10.41 0.30
CA VAL A 179 13.03 -10.22 1.05
C VAL A 179 13.39 -9.56 2.36
N THR A 180 12.66 -8.52 2.69
CA THR A 180 12.88 -7.79 3.92
C THR A 180 11.69 -8.00 4.86
N LEU A 181 11.91 -8.54 6.06
CA LEU A 181 10.88 -8.87 7.04
C LEU A 181 11.16 -8.20 8.37
N ASN A 182 10.12 -8.01 9.19
CA ASN A 182 10.35 -7.60 10.58
C ASN A 182 11.05 -8.73 11.34
N ASP A 183 12.17 -8.41 11.99
CA ASP A 183 13.03 -9.37 12.66
C ASP A 183 12.30 -10.17 13.76
N SER A 184 11.40 -9.50 14.50
CA SER A 184 10.67 -10.14 15.61
C SER A 184 9.68 -11.24 15.17
N ARG A 185 9.36 -11.31 13.88
CA ARG A 185 8.42 -12.29 13.31
C ARG A 185 8.92 -12.91 12.00
N ALA A 186 10.18 -12.70 11.65
CA ALA A 186 10.73 -13.20 10.39
C ALA A 186 10.55 -14.71 10.28
N ASP A 187 10.80 -15.44 11.37
CA ASP A 187 10.65 -16.89 11.43
C ASP A 187 9.19 -17.32 11.22
N GLU A 188 8.19 -16.66 11.83
CA GLU A 188 6.77 -16.99 11.61
C GLU A 188 6.34 -16.78 10.16
N VAL A 189 6.85 -15.72 9.51
CA VAL A 189 6.58 -15.47 8.09
C VAL A 189 7.25 -16.53 7.22
N CYS A 190 8.50 -16.90 7.53
CA CYS A 190 9.23 -17.97 6.84
C CYS A 190 8.54 -19.33 6.99
N GLU A 191 8.12 -19.68 8.19
CA GLU A 191 7.36 -20.90 8.50
C GLU A 191 6.04 -20.95 7.73
N ALA A 192 5.29 -19.85 7.68
CA ALA A 192 4.06 -19.75 6.88
C ALA A 192 4.30 -19.89 5.36
N MET A 193 5.53 -19.63 4.90
CA MET A 193 5.96 -19.91 3.52
C MET A 193 6.55 -21.33 3.36
N HIS A 194 6.55 -22.16 4.40
CA HIS A 194 7.27 -23.43 4.45
C HIS A 194 8.76 -23.32 4.07
N TYR A 195 9.33 -22.14 4.30
CA TYR A 195 10.76 -21.99 4.43
C TYR A 195 11.11 -22.40 5.87
N GLY A 196 12.29 -22.98 6.11
CA GLY A 196 12.72 -23.24 7.49
C GLY A 196 12.81 -21.95 8.32
N ALA A 197 13.41 -22.04 9.50
CA ALA A 197 13.83 -20.83 10.22
C ALA A 197 14.63 -19.93 9.26
N ALA A 198 14.61 -18.62 9.50
CA ALA A 198 15.20 -17.68 8.58
C ALA A 198 16.74 -17.73 8.71
N ASP A 199 17.35 -18.69 8.00
CA ASP A 199 18.66 -19.26 8.31
C ASP A 199 19.84 -18.27 8.09
N ASP A 200 19.70 -17.29 7.20
CA ASP A 200 20.75 -16.30 6.90
C ASP A 200 20.17 -14.91 6.59
N GLY A 201 20.43 -13.94 7.47
CA GLY A 201 20.13 -12.53 7.23
C GLY A 201 20.72 -11.62 8.30
N GLU A 202 21.32 -10.51 7.90
CA GLU A 202 21.76 -9.48 8.85
C GLU A 202 20.55 -8.64 9.27
N ALA A 203 20.35 -8.50 10.58
CA ALA A 203 19.37 -7.58 11.13
C ALA A 203 19.90 -6.14 11.00
N GLU A 204 19.07 -5.25 10.50
CA GLU A 204 19.30 -3.81 10.44
C GLU A 204 18.18 -3.08 11.16
N MET A 205 18.51 -1.92 11.73
CA MET A 205 17.53 -1.07 12.41
C MET A 205 16.99 -0.04 11.43
N CYS A 206 15.70 0.29 11.54
CA CYS A 206 15.09 1.37 10.77
C CYS A 206 14.00 2.13 11.53
N PRO A 207 13.60 3.32 11.05
CA PRO A 207 12.52 4.09 11.66
C PRO A 207 11.18 3.35 11.67
N GLN A 208 10.32 3.65 12.65
CA GLN A 208 9.00 3.03 12.72
C GLN A 208 8.15 3.44 11.51
N LEU A 209 7.86 2.46 10.65
CA LEU A 209 7.11 2.62 9.42
C LEU A 209 5.61 2.53 9.65
N GLU A 210 4.88 3.38 8.95
CA GLU A 210 3.42 3.33 8.89
C GLU A 210 2.96 3.21 7.44
N VAL A 211 1.94 2.38 7.17
CA VAL A 211 1.45 2.10 5.81
C VAL A 211 -0.01 2.54 5.64
N TRP A 212 -0.37 3.67 6.27
CA TRP A 212 -1.65 4.34 6.02
C TRP A 212 -1.57 5.42 4.94
N MET A 213 -0.35 5.73 4.46
CA MET A 213 -0.09 6.62 3.35
C MET A 213 1.18 6.18 2.63
N LEU A 214 1.20 6.29 1.30
CA LEU A 214 2.39 6.12 0.48
C LEU A 214 2.39 7.18 -0.62
N GLY A 215 3.57 7.50 -1.16
CA GLY A 215 3.65 8.23 -2.42
C GLY A 215 4.80 7.76 -3.28
N SER A 216 4.65 7.90 -4.59
CA SER A 216 5.62 7.40 -5.54
C SER A 216 5.52 8.13 -6.87
N PRO A 217 6.65 8.41 -7.55
CA PRO A 217 6.62 8.53 -9.00
C PRO A 217 6.06 7.24 -9.58
N ARG A 218 5.34 7.39 -10.68
CA ARG A 218 4.93 6.27 -11.50
C ARG A 218 6.15 5.45 -11.94
N TYR A 219 6.06 4.13 -11.88
CA TYR A 219 7.13 3.18 -12.23
C TYR A 219 8.42 3.31 -11.42
N ALA A 220 8.37 3.90 -10.23
CA ALA A 220 9.51 3.88 -9.33
C ALA A 220 9.93 2.44 -9.02
N LYS A 221 11.26 2.18 -9.07
CA LYS A 221 11.82 0.87 -8.75
C LYS A 221 11.55 0.45 -7.31
N GLY A 222 11.44 1.40 -6.39
CA GLY A 222 11.03 1.15 -5.01
C GLY A 222 9.60 0.61 -4.90
N ALA A 223 8.63 1.27 -5.54
CA ALA A 223 7.24 0.79 -5.56
C ALA A 223 7.12 -0.61 -6.21
N TRP A 224 7.89 -0.87 -7.27
CA TRP A 224 7.96 -2.20 -7.88
C TRP A 224 8.52 -3.25 -6.93
N ALA A 225 9.63 -2.97 -6.24
CA ALA A 225 10.24 -3.92 -5.31
C ALA A 225 9.28 -4.26 -4.15
N ALA A 226 8.61 -3.25 -3.60
CA ALA A 226 7.59 -3.44 -2.57
C ALA A 226 6.42 -4.30 -3.06
N LEU A 227 5.82 -3.94 -4.20
CA LEU A 227 4.73 -4.72 -4.82
C LEU A 227 5.15 -6.16 -5.09
N LYS A 228 6.32 -6.34 -5.71
CA LYS A 228 6.83 -7.65 -6.09
C LYS A 228 7.03 -8.54 -4.87
N GLN A 229 7.68 -8.05 -3.82
CA GLN A 229 7.86 -8.82 -2.59
C GLN A 229 6.51 -9.25 -2.00
N TYR A 230 5.59 -8.30 -1.80
CA TYR A 230 4.30 -8.57 -1.19
C TYR A 230 3.51 -9.64 -1.97
N CYS A 231 3.39 -9.47 -3.29
CA CYS A 231 2.65 -10.39 -4.14
C CYS A 231 3.28 -11.78 -4.23
N VAL A 232 4.62 -11.89 -4.19
CA VAL A 232 5.23 -13.22 -4.23
C VAL A 232 5.06 -13.95 -2.90
N VAL A 233 5.30 -13.29 -1.77
CA VAL A 233 5.06 -13.90 -0.44
C VAL A 233 3.60 -14.34 -0.32
N TRP A 234 2.66 -13.51 -0.76
CA TRP A 234 1.25 -13.88 -0.83
C TRP A 234 1.04 -15.19 -1.60
N LYS A 235 1.60 -15.29 -2.79
CA LYS A 235 1.43 -16.47 -3.66
C LYS A 235 2.00 -17.74 -3.03
N GLU A 236 3.15 -17.65 -2.35
CA GLU A 236 3.74 -18.78 -1.63
C GLU A 236 2.82 -19.23 -0.49
N MET A 237 2.34 -18.30 0.34
CA MET A 237 1.36 -18.60 1.40
C MET A 237 0.07 -19.21 0.82
N GLN A 238 -0.37 -18.75 -0.35
CA GLN A 238 -1.52 -19.31 -1.05
C GLN A 238 -1.30 -20.77 -1.46
N GLN A 239 -0.13 -21.07 -2.03
CA GLN A 239 0.24 -22.42 -2.46
C GLN A 239 0.36 -23.39 -1.30
N ASN A 240 0.73 -22.89 -0.12
CA ASN A 240 0.84 -23.66 1.13
C ASN A 240 -0.47 -23.73 1.94
N ASN A 241 -1.54 -23.05 1.50
CA ASN A 241 -2.81 -22.91 2.24
C ASN A 241 -2.70 -22.16 3.59
N GLU A 242 -1.71 -21.28 3.74
CA GLU A 242 -1.43 -20.53 4.96
C GLU A 242 -2.01 -19.10 4.95
N LEU A 243 -2.77 -18.75 3.90
CA LEU A 243 -3.42 -17.43 3.81
C LEU A 243 -4.51 -17.21 4.86
N VAL A 244 -5.09 -18.27 5.43
CA VAL A 244 -6.09 -18.18 6.49
C VAL A 244 -5.62 -19.04 7.67
N SER A 245 -5.00 -18.39 8.65
CA SER A 245 -4.54 -19.03 9.88
C SER A 245 -4.68 -18.05 11.06
N ALA A 246 -4.47 -18.54 12.29
CA ALA A 246 -4.48 -17.67 13.47
C ALA A 246 -3.36 -16.61 13.44
N THR A 247 -2.25 -16.92 12.75
CA THR A 247 -1.05 -16.07 12.64
C THR A 247 -1.06 -15.20 11.39
N ALA A 248 -1.82 -15.56 10.35
CA ALA A 248 -1.85 -14.85 9.07
C ALA A 248 -2.07 -13.33 9.18
N PRO A 249 -2.98 -12.79 10.04
CA PRO A 249 -3.13 -11.34 10.16
C PRO A 249 -1.85 -10.63 10.58
N GLN A 250 -1.07 -11.27 11.46
CA GLN A 250 0.16 -10.69 11.95
C GLN A 250 1.30 -10.84 10.95
N VAL A 251 1.35 -11.96 10.23
CA VAL A 251 2.24 -12.15 9.08
C VAL A 251 2.05 -11.02 8.06
N PHE A 252 0.80 -10.72 7.66
CA PHE A 252 0.53 -9.64 6.71
C PHE A 252 0.90 -8.25 7.22
N ARG A 253 0.65 -7.96 8.51
CA ARG A 253 1.02 -6.68 9.13
C ARG A 253 2.52 -6.41 9.03
N TYR A 254 3.36 -7.42 9.23
CA TYR A 254 4.80 -7.26 9.10
C TYR A 254 5.30 -7.39 7.66
N LEU A 255 4.64 -8.21 6.84
CA LEU A 255 4.96 -8.34 5.42
C LEU A 255 4.83 -6.99 4.71
N ILE A 256 3.76 -6.23 4.96
CA ILE A 256 3.58 -4.93 4.31
C ILE A 256 4.66 -3.93 4.73
N ALA A 257 4.99 -3.86 6.02
CA ALA A 257 6.07 -3.00 6.53
C ALA A 257 7.42 -3.36 5.91
N GLY A 258 7.76 -4.66 5.88
CA GLY A 258 8.97 -5.17 5.26
C GLY A 258 9.03 -4.94 3.75
N SER A 259 7.91 -5.10 3.05
CA SER A 259 7.81 -4.84 1.61
C SER A 259 8.00 -3.36 1.28
N VAL A 260 7.35 -2.47 2.03
CA VAL A 260 7.55 -1.02 1.89
C VAL A 260 9.01 -0.65 2.17
N TYR A 261 9.60 -1.19 3.23
CA TYR A 261 11.00 -0.95 3.56
C TYR A 261 11.96 -1.43 2.44
N ASN A 262 11.73 -2.62 1.87
CA ASN A 262 12.48 -3.09 0.70
C ASN A 262 12.35 -2.09 -0.46
N GLY A 263 11.16 -1.51 -0.68
CA GLY A 263 10.97 -0.46 -1.67
C GLY A 263 11.76 0.82 -1.37
N LEU A 264 11.75 1.28 -0.11
CA LEU A 264 12.42 2.52 0.31
C LEU A 264 13.94 2.47 0.20
N THR A 265 14.51 1.27 0.27
CA THR A 265 15.95 1.04 0.11
C THR A 265 16.39 0.93 -1.36
N ARG A 266 15.48 1.03 -2.34
CA ARG A 266 15.85 1.02 -3.75
C ARG A 266 16.11 2.43 -4.28
N THR A 267 17.27 2.61 -4.91
CA THR A 267 17.57 3.77 -5.75
C THR A 267 16.65 3.81 -6.98
N GLN A 268 16.62 4.94 -7.70
CA GLN A 268 15.94 5.03 -9.00
C GLN A 268 16.45 4.01 -10.02
N LYS A 269 17.72 3.58 -9.92
CA LYS A 269 18.32 2.54 -10.76
C LYS A 269 18.08 1.12 -10.24
N GLY A 270 17.44 0.95 -9.09
CA GLY A 270 17.14 -0.35 -8.47
C GLY A 270 18.24 -0.93 -7.57
N ALA A 271 19.39 -0.25 -7.45
CA ALA A 271 20.42 -0.60 -6.47
C ALA A 271 19.93 -0.39 -5.04
N VAL A 272 20.46 -1.15 -4.09
CA VAL A 272 20.15 -1.04 -2.66
C VAL A 272 20.95 0.10 -2.04
N GLN A 273 20.29 0.93 -1.23
CA GLN A 273 20.86 2.00 -0.43
C GLN A 273 20.16 2.09 0.93
N ALA A 274 20.79 2.72 1.91
CA ALA A 274 20.09 3.09 3.14
C ALA A 274 18.92 4.06 2.83
N PRO A 275 17.78 3.97 3.51
CA PRO A 275 16.57 4.71 3.15
C PRO A 275 16.59 6.19 3.59
N HIS A 276 17.75 6.72 4.01
CA HIS A 276 17.88 8.09 4.50
C HIS A 276 17.41 9.12 3.45
N GLY A 277 16.19 9.64 3.64
CA GLY A 277 15.57 10.65 2.77
C GLY A 277 14.23 10.24 2.14
N SER A 278 13.84 8.97 2.22
CA SER A 278 12.59 8.46 1.63
C SER A 278 11.39 8.49 2.61
N PHE A 279 11.52 9.17 3.75
CA PHE A 279 10.48 9.21 4.78
C PHE A 279 9.84 10.59 4.92
N TRP A 280 8.56 10.59 5.27
CA TRP A 280 7.92 11.74 5.89
C TRP A 280 7.85 11.54 7.41
N TYR A 281 8.63 12.31 8.15
CA TYR A 281 8.58 12.24 9.60
C TYR A 281 7.28 12.82 10.13
N CYS A 282 6.58 11.99 10.90
CA CYS A 282 5.30 12.31 11.47
C CYS A 282 5.43 13.09 12.78
N THR A 283 4.31 13.68 13.19
CA THR A 283 4.11 14.20 14.55
C THR A 283 2.93 13.45 15.16
N ASP A 284 3.20 12.66 16.21
CA ASP A 284 2.15 12.04 17.03
C ASP A 284 1.62 13.06 18.03
N ASN A 285 0.33 13.38 17.90
CA ASN A 285 -0.34 14.38 18.72
C ASN A 285 -0.85 13.83 20.06
N LYS A 286 -0.70 12.52 20.33
CA LYS A 286 -1.15 11.83 21.55
C LYS A 286 -2.66 11.93 21.84
N ASP A 287 -3.44 12.29 20.83
CA ASP A 287 -4.91 12.43 20.86
C ASP A 287 -5.61 11.46 19.89
N GLY A 288 -4.88 10.43 19.43
CA GLY A 288 -5.35 9.51 18.40
C GLY A 288 -5.20 10.06 16.98
N THR A 289 -4.41 11.12 16.78
CA THR A 289 -4.07 11.64 15.46
C THR A 289 -2.56 11.68 15.21
N VAL A 290 -2.18 11.44 13.96
CA VAL A 290 -0.80 11.52 13.49
C VAL A 290 -0.75 12.42 12.26
N ASP A 291 0.13 13.41 12.30
CA ASP A 291 0.30 14.39 11.22
C ASP A 291 1.55 14.09 10.39
N VAL A 292 1.47 14.40 9.09
CA VAL A 292 2.63 14.60 8.21
C VAL A 292 2.69 16.10 7.91
N PRO A 293 3.43 16.89 8.72
CA PRO A 293 3.36 18.34 8.67
C PRO A 293 3.78 18.92 7.32
N THR A 294 4.75 18.27 6.66
CA THR A 294 5.28 18.68 5.35
C THR A 294 4.23 18.61 4.24
N LEU A 295 3.26 17.70 4.34
CA LEU A 295 2.17 17.53 3.38
C LEU A 295 0.84 18.11 3.87
N LYS A 296 0.78 18.56 5.13
CA LYS A 296 -0.46 19.00 5.79
C LYS A 296 -1.55 17.92 5.73
N LEU A 297 -1.16 16.66 5.93
CA LEU A 297 -2.07 15.51 6.00
C LEU A 297 -2.10 14.91 7.41
N ARG A 298 -3.27 14.47 7.84
CA ARG A 298 -3.52 13.87 9.15
C ARG A 298 -4.21 12.54 9.00
N LYS A 299 -3.71 11.53 9.70
CA LYS A 299 -4.39 10.28 9.99
C LYS A 299 -5.13 10.40 11.32
N THR A 300 -6.42 10.07 11.33
CA THR A 300 -7.19 9.88 12.56
C THR A 300 -7.40 8.40 12.81
N TYR A 301 -7.04 7.92 14.00
CA TYR A 301 -7.25 6.54 14.40
C TYR A 301 -8.62 6.40 15.07
N HIS A 302 -9.51 5.63 14.44
CA HIS A 302 -10.84 5.33 14.97
C HIS A 302 -10.83 4.00 15.72
N GLY A 303 -10.09 3.94 16.85
CA GLY A 303 -10.18 2.85 17.83
C GLY A 303 -9.85 1.43 17.33
N SER A 304 -9.20 1.28 16.17
CA SER A 304 -8.71 0.00 15.67
C SER A 304 -7.21 0.08 15.45
N SER A 305 -6.50 -0.69 16.27
CA SER A 305 -5.10 -1.10 16.21
C SER A 305 -4.04 0.01 16.15
N ALA A 306 -3.71 0.55 17.33
CA ALA A 306 -2.38 1.08 17.62
C ALA A 306 -1.96 0.68 19.03
N HIS A 307 -1.94 -0.64 19.28
CA HIS A 307 -1.02 -1.35 20.18
C HIS A 307 -0.76 -2.72 19.56
#